data_AF-A0A6V8NCB2-F1
#
_entry.id   AF-A0A6V8NCB2-F1
#
_cell.length_a   1.000
_cell.length_b   1.000
_cell.length_c   1.000
_cell.angle_alpha   90.00
_cell.angle_beta   90.00
_cell.angle_gamma   90.00
#
_symmetry.space_group_name_H-M   'P 1'
#
loop_
_entity.id
_entity.type
_entity.pdbx_description
1 polymer ?
#
loop_
_entity_poly.entity_id
_entity_poly.type
_entity_poly.pdbx_seq_one_letter_code
_entity_poly.pdbx_strand_id
1 'polypeptide(L)'
;MKKKECLALGRLSLLVVALMLVAATSFAAKVATVDIPVNTEMYATAPAPLTAAQCAQCHNAQFGNLKEKGGKHRFACQDCHKAFHAYNPKKGNYDELMPKCASCHTDIHGPANKDCSSCHTNPHTPRVVVTTPRLTNSCATCHAAQKDELVKFPSKHGTFSCDKCHHTKHGYKPSCAECHKPHYQGQEYSTCLKCHPVHRPKQVTYQSNEPAATCGSCHTQIFNKWKATPSRHAKVNCATCHKDKHGYIPQCTECHKAPHPKNILDRFPKCLTCHLDVHDLPAMKK
;
A
#
# COMPACT_ATOMS: atom_id res chain seq x y z
N MET A 1 -76.64 2.78 35.51
CA MET A 1 -77.69 2.77 36.56
C MET A 1 -77.04 2.27 37.85
N LYS A 2 -76.59 3.17 38.72
CA LYS A 2 -77.20 3.55 40.01
C LYS A 2 -77.28 2.41 41.06
N LYS A 3 -76.35 2.53 42.02
CA LYS A 3 -76.45 2.39 43.50
C LYS A 3 -77.25 1.21 44.07
N LYS A 4 -76.64 0.53 45.04
CA LYS A 4 -77.09 0.55 46.44
C LYS A 4 -75.99 0.05 47.39
N GLU A 5 -75.68 0.89 48.37
CA GLU A 5 -75.03 0.54 49.62
C GLU A 5 -76.01 -0.31 50.45
N CYS A 6 -75.48 -1.21 51.30
CA CYS A 6 -75.99 -1.37 52.66
C CYS A 6 -74.97 -2.11 53.53
N LEU A 7 -74.56 -1.44 54.61
CA LEU A 7 -73.92 -2.00 55.79
C LEU A 7 -74.75 -3.16 56.37
N ALA A 8 -74.11 -4.13 57.02
CA ALA A 8 -74.12 -4.24 58.49
C ALA A 8 -73.57 -5.59 59.01
N LEU A 9 -72.99 -5.49 60.20
CA LEU A 9 -72.80 -6.56 61.21
C LEU A 9 -71.73 -7.61 60.86
N GLY A 10 -70.82 -8.01 61.74
CA GLY A 10 -70.70 -7.79 63.16
C GLY A 10 -69.46 -8.55 63.63
N ARG A 11 -68.82 -7.99 64.64
CA ARG A 11 -67.64 -8.50 65.34
C ARG A 11 -67.71 -10.01 65.61
N LEU A 12 -66.77 -10.78 65.10
CA LEU A 12 -66.34 -12.00 65.76
C LEU A 12 -64.92 -12.42 65.33
N SER A 13 -64.12 -12.73 66.34
CA SER A 13 -62.97 -13.63 66.24
C SER A 13 -61.65 -13.05 65.71
N LEU A 14 -61.12 -12.14 66.51
CA LEU A 14 -59.72 -11.70 66.57
C LEU A 14 -58.73 -12.82 66.98
N LEU A 15 -58.97 -14.10 66.66
CA LEU A 15 -58.29 -15.21 67.36
C LEU A 15 -57.84 -16.45 66.56
N VAL A 16 -57.88 -16.47 65.22
CA VAL A 16 -57.20 -17.57 64.47
C VAL A 16 -56.54 -17.08 63.17
N VAL A 17 -56.12 -15.82 63.10
CA VAL A 17 -55.04 -15.39 62.17
C VAL A 17 -53.67 -15.83 62.70
N ALA A 18 -53.61 -16.32 63.95
CA ALA A 18 -52.39 -16.79 64.62
C ALA A 18 -51.94 -18.22 64.22
N LEU A 19 -52.71 -18.99 63.44
CA LEU A 19 -52.37 -20.38 63.12
C LEU A 19 -51.96 -20.64 61.65
N MET A 20 -51.90 -19.60 60.80
CA MET A 20 -51.35 -19.70 59.43
C MET A 20 -50.07 -18.87 59.22
N LEU A 21 -49.43 -18.37 60.29
CA LEU A 21 -48.13 -17.68 60.20
C LEU A 21 -46.93 -18.52 60.67
N VAL A 22 -47.14 -19.74 61.17
CA VAL A 22 -46.06 -20.53 61.81
C VAL A 22 -45.45 -21.59 60.87
N ALA A 23 -45.90 -21.71 59.62
CA ALA A 23 -45.40 -22.72 58.68
C ALA A 23 -44.51 -22.17 57.55
N ALA A 24 -44.08 -20.91 57.59
CA ALA A 24 -43.33 -20.27 56.49
C ALA A 24 -41.89 -19.84 56.85
N THR A 25 -41.31 -20.29 57.97
CA THR A 25 -39.97 -19.84 58.40
C THR A 25 -38.90 -20.93 58.44
N SER A 26 -39.10 -22.06 57.75
CA SER A 26 -38.22 -23.23 57.92
C SER A 26 -37.41 -23.63 56.69
N PHE A 27 -37.22 -22.75 55.71
CA PHE A 27 -36.22 -22.93 54.63
C PHE A 27 -35.61 -21.60 54.20
N ALA A 28 -35.17 -20.77 55.17
CA ALA A 28 -34.06 -19.86 54.86
C ALA A 28 -32.81 -20.74 54.72
N ALA A 29 -32.51 -21.15 53.48
CA ALA A 29 -31.23 -21.80 53.18
C ALA A 29 -30.14 -20.91 53.79
N LYS A 30 -29.39 -21.43 54.78
CA LYS A 30 -28.20 -20.76 55.30
C LYS A 30 -27.34 -20.43 54.09
N VAL A 31 -27.27 -19.14 53.73
CA VAL A 31 -26.29 -18.66 52.78
C VAL A 31 -24.96 -19.08 53.38
N ALA A 32 -24.25 -19.99 52.72
CA ALA A 32 -22.95 -20.44 53.19
C ALA A 32 -22.03 -19.22 53.22
N THR A 33 -21.86 -18.63 54.40
CA THR A 33 -20.93 -17.53 54.61
C THR A 33 -19.53 -18.14 54.63
N VAL A 34 -18.88 -18.12 53.47
CA VAL A 34 -17.46 -18.47 53.36
C VAL A 34 -16.69 -17.33 54.02
N ASP A 35 -16.03 -17.61 55.14
CA ASP A 35 -15.03 -16.72 55.70
C ASP A 35 -13.80 -16.75 54.79
N ILE A 36 -13.59 -15.67 54.04
CA ILE A 36 -12.42 -15.51 53.17
C ILE A 36 -11.36 -14.75 53.98
N PRO A 37 -10.24 -15.39 54.38
CA PRO A 37 -9.20 -14.73 55.14
C PRO A 37 -8.56 -13.61 54.30
N VAL A 38 -8.47 -12.42 54.90
CA VAL A 38 -7.81 -11.27 54.26
C VAL A 38 -6.30 -11.41 54.41
N ASN A 39 -5.59 -11.57 53.29
CA ASN A 39 -4.13 -11.55 53.27
C ASN A 39 -3.62 -10.12 53.06
N THR A 40 -3.27 -9.43 54.14
CA THR A 40 -2.74 -8.05 54.11
C THR A 40 -1.31 -7.97 53.57
N GLU A 41 -0.52 -9.05 53.67
CA GLU A 41 0.88 -9.08 53.22
C GLU A 41 0.99 -8.97 51.70
N MET A 42 0.03 -9.53 50.95
CA MET A 42 -0.01 -9.45 49.48
C MET A 42 -0.05 -8.01 48.94
N TYR A 43 -0.49 -7.04 49.74
CA TYR A 43 -0.62 -5.63 49.35
C TYR A 43 0.26 -4.69 50.19
N ALA A 44 1.19 -5.24 50.98
CA ALA A 44 2.01 -4.47 51.89
C ALA A 44 3.09 -3.61 51.19
N THR A 45 3.44 -3.95 49.95
CA THR A 45 4.53 -3.30 49.21
C THR A 45 4.00 -2.47 48.05
N ALA A 46 4.56 -1.26 47.88
CA ALA A 46 4.30 -0.45 46.71
C ALA A 46 4.86 -1.12 45.44
N PRO A 47 4.06 -1.30 44.37
CA PRO A 47 4.51 -2.01 43.18
C PRO A 47 5.56 -1.21 42.40
N ALA A 48 6.66 -1.86 42.03
CA ALA A 48 7.64 -1.29 41.10
C ALA A 48 7.07 -1.24 39.67
N PRO A 49 7.50 -0.28 38.82
CA PRO A 49 7.13 -0.26 37.41
C PRO A 49 7.56 -1.56 36.69
N LEU A 50 6.65 -2.10 35.86
CA LEU A 50 6.94 -3.29 35.07
C LEU A 50 7.99 -3.01 33.99
N THR A 51 8.90 -3.95 33.77
CA THR A 51 9.79 -3.96 32.61
C THR A 51 9.03 -4.29 31.31
N ALA A 52 9.62 -3.96 30.15
CA ALA A 52 9.03 -4.32 28.86
C ALA A 52 8.80 -5.84 28.70
N ALA A 53 9.69 -6.67 29.27
CA ALA A 53 9.55 -8.12 29.26
C ALA A 53 8.38 -8.60 30.14
N GLN A 54 8.13 -7.96 31.29
CA GLN A 54 6.97 -8.26 32.13
C GLN A 54 5.67 -7.82 31.46
N CYS A 55 5.64 -6.64 30.82
CA CYS A 55 4.50 -6.22 29.99
C CYS A 55 4.23 -7.21 28.86
N ALA A 56 5.28 -7.79 28.26
CA ALA A 56 5.16 -8.75 27.16
C ALA A 56 4.40 -10.02 27.57
N GLN A 57 4.49 -10.45 28.83
CA GLN A 57 3.82 -11.66 29.33
C GLN A 57 2.31 -11.64 29.05
N CYS A 58 1.68 -10.45 29.11
CA CYS A 58 0.27 -10.27 28.78
C CYS A 58 0.06 -9.62 27.39
N HIS A 59 0.94 -8.70 26.97
CA HIS A 59 0.81 -7.96 25.71
C HIS A 59 1.70 -8.49 24.59
N ASN A 60 1.70 -9.82 24.41
CA ASN A 60 2.52 -10.54 23.44
C ASN A 60 2.44 -9.95 22.02
N ALA A 61 1.23 -9.62 21.55
CA ALA A 61 1.04 -9.06 20.20
C ALA A 61 1.69 -7.69 20.03
N GLN A 62 1.57 -6.79 21.02
CA GLN A 62 2.15 -5.44 20.92
C GLN A 62 3.66 -5.47 21.06
N PHE A 63 4.16 -6.32 21.96
CA PHE A 63 5.58 -6.58 22.08
C PHE A 63 6.18 -7.16 20.78
N GLY A 64 5.50 -8.15 20.18
CA GLY A 64 5.89 -8.74 18.89
C GLY A 64 5.88 -7.71 17.76
N ASN A 65 4.83 -6.89 17.67
CA ASN A 65 4.73 -5.79 16.72
C ASN A 65 5.92 -4.83 16.81
N LEU A 66 6.28 -4.39 18.02
CA LEU A 66 7.44 -3.52 18.24
C LEU A 66 8.75 -4.21 17.88
N LYS A 67 8.90 -5.47 18.30
CA LYS A 67 10.08 -6.30 18.01
C LYS A 67 10.30 -6.47 16.51
N GLU A 68 9.27 -6.73 15.72
CA GLU A 68 9.41 -6.98 14.29
C GLU A 68 9.36 -5.70 13.45
N LYS A 69 8.42 -4.80 13.77
CA LYS A 69 7.97 -3.70 12.90
C LYS A 69 7.97 -2.33 13.59
N GLY A 70 8.38 -2.23 14.86
CA GLY A 70 8.42 -0.99 15.64
C GLY A 70 9.48 0.02 15.19
N GLY A 71 10.54 -0.43 14.51
CA GLY A 71 11.65 0.43 14.13
C GLY A 71 12.30 1.10 15.35
N LYS A 72 12.28 2.44 15.40
CA LYS A 72 12.80 3.23 16.54
C LYS A 72 11.88 3.23 17.77
N HIS A 73 10.63 2.75 17.66
CA HIS A 73 9.68 2.72 18.79
C HIS A 73 9.93 1.53 19.72
N ARG A 74 11.19 1.10 19.88
CA ARG A 74 11.62 -0.01 20.75
C ARG A 74 12.25 0.56 22.02
N PHE A 75 11.44 1.24 22.82
CA PHE A 75 11.83 1.86 24.10
C PHE A 75 10.85 1.43 25.20
N ALA A 76 11.01 1.94 26.43
CA ALA A 76 10.18 1.49 27.55
C ALA A 76 8.71 1.89 27.34
N CYS A 77 7.77 1.00 27.66
CA CYS A 77 6.35 1.24 27.42
C CYS A 77 5.85 2.54 28.08
N GLN A 78 6.45 2.88 29.23
CA GLN A 78 6.16 4.06 30.05
C GLN A 78 6.60 5.39 29.41
N ASP A 79 7.51 5.34 28.45
CA ASP A 79 7.95 6.55 27.74
C ASP A 79 6.81 7.09 26.85
N CYS A 80 5.93 6.20 26.39
CA CYS A 80 4.73 6.56 25.62
C CYS A 80 3.47 6.53 26.49
N HIS A 81 3.22 5.42 27.21
CA HIS A 81 2.03 5.24 28.04
C HIS A 81 2.22 5.81 29.45
N LYS A 82 1.40 6.78 29.82
CA LYS A 82 1.36 7.35 31.19
C LYS A 82 0.31 6.73 32.10
N ALA A 83 -0.64 5.99 31.51
CA ALA A 83 -1.64 5.22 32.23
C ALA A 83 -1.77 3.83 31.60
N PHE A 84 -1.92 2.81 32.45
CA PHE A 84 -2.08 1.40 32.07
C PHE A 84 -3.35 0.83 32.68
N HIS A 85 -4.02 -0.08 31.97
CA HIS A 85 -5.28 -0.71 32.41
C HIS A 85 -6.41 0.27 32.81
N ALA A 86 -6.36 1.50 32.29
CA ALA A 86 -7.35 2.55 32.56
C ALA A 86 -8.53 2.58 31.56
N TYR A 87 -8.42 1.83 30.45
CA TYR A 87 -9.47 1.74 29.44
C TYR A 87 -10.71 1.04 30.01
N ASN A 88 -11.87 1.67 29.86
CA ASN A 88 -13.15 1.10 30.24
C ASN A 88 -14.12 1.19 29.05
N PRO A 89 -14.53 0.04 28.47
CA PRO A 89 -15.47 0.01 27.36
C PRO A 89 -16.80 0.75 27.61
N LYS A 90 -17.28 0.79 28.86
CA LYS A 90 -18.51 1.54 29.22
C LYS A 90 -18.33 3.05 29.20
N LYS A 91 -17.09 3.53 29.40
CA LYS A 91 -16.76 4.96 29.36
C LYS A 91 -16.29 5.41 27.97
N GLY A 92 -15.88 4.48 27.11
CA GLY A 92 -15.37 4.81 25.77
C GLY A 92 -14.13 5.71 25.79
N ASN A 93 -13.34 5.69 26.86
CA ASN A 93 -12.25 6.64 27.10
C ASN A 93 -10.94 6.33 26.36
N TYR A 94 -11.00 5.58 25.25
CA TYR A 94 -9.81 5.15 24.51
C TYR A 94 -9.02 6.35 23.98
N ASP A 95 -9.68 7.27 23.28
CA ASP A 95 -9.01 8.40 22.62
C ASP A 95 -8.35 9.38 23.60
N GLU A 96 -8.90 9.51 24.81
CA GLU A 96 -8.34 10.30 25.89
C GLU A 96 -7.05 9.67 26.45
N LEU A 97 -7.06 8.34 26.62
CA LEU A 97 -5.94 7.60 27.19
C LEU A 97 -4.80 7.35 26.21
N MET A 98 -5.08 7.32 24.90
CA MET A 98 -4.07 7.00 23.91
C MET A 98 -3.03 8.11 23.78
N PRO A 99 -1.72 7.78 23.89
CA PRO A 99 -0.64 8.75 23.71
C PRO A 99 -0.73 9.44 22.35
N LYS A 100 -0.54 10.77 22.35
CA LYS A 100 -0.57 11.56 21.13
C LYS A 100 0.78 11.54 20.45
N CYS A 101 0.85 11.16 19.18
CA CYS A 101 2.09 11.15 18.39
C CYS A 101 2.80 12.52 18.41
N ALA A 102 2.00 13.59 18.45
CA ALA A 102 2.46 14.98 18.52
C ALA A 102 3.31 15.32 19.76
N SER A 103 3.33 14.48 20.80
CA SER A 103 4.20 14.69 21.97
C SER A 103 5.69 14.56 21.64
N CYS A 104 6.02 13.81 20.58
CA CYS A 104 7.41 13.55 20.18
C CYS A 104 7.69 13.85 18.69
N HIS A 105 6.64 13.95 17.87
CA HIS A 105 6.76 14.13 16.42
C HIS A 105 6.07 15.41 15.97
N THR A 106 6.74 16.21 15.16
CA THR A 106 6.18 17.43 14.57
C THR A 106 6.23 17.34 13.05
N ASP A 107 5.08 17.46 12.40
CA ASP A 107 4.90 17.66 10.96
C ASP A 107 5.75 16.78 10.02
N ILE A 108 5.94 15.50 10.37
CA ILE A 108 6.77 14.55 9.61
C ILE A 108 6.31 14.39 8.14
N HIS A 109 5.01 14.58 7.89
CA HIS A 109 4.41 14.53 6.56
C HIS A 109 3.87 15.90 6.10
N GLY A 110 4.43 16.98 6.66
CA GLY A 110 4.00 18.35 6.44
C GLY A 110 2.74 18.73 7.23
N PRO A 111 2.36 20.01 7.19
CA PRO A 111 1.29 20.56 8.03
C PRO A 111 -0.12 20.04 7.69
N ALA A 112 -0.30 19.48 6.49
CA ALA A 112 -1.58 18.95 6.03
C ALA A 112 -1.92 17.55 6.62
N ASN A 113 -0.94 16.84 7.19
CA ASN A 113 -1.08 15.44 7.58
C ASN A 113 -0.81 15.24 9.08
N LYS A 114 -1.56 15.96 9.92
CA LYS A 114 -1.41 15.94 11.40
C LYS A 114 -2.20 14.85 12.12
N ASP A 115 -3.24 14.32 11.48
CA ASP A 115 -4.03 13.21 12.02
C ASP A 115 -3.34 11.88 11.71
N CYS A 116 -2.35 11.52 12.53
CA CYS A 116 -1.52 10.35 12.35
C CYS A 116 -2.32 9.04 12.36
N SER A 117 -3.30 8.92 13.26
CA SER A 117 -4.12 7.72 13.48
C SER A 117 -4.98 7.33 12.27
N SER A 118 -5.32 8.29 11.41
CA SER A 118 -6.09 8.02 10.20
C SER A 118 -5.38 7.14 9.16
N CYS A 119 -4.05 7.05 9.25
CA CYS A 119 -3.22 6.20 8.39
C CYS A 119 -2.45 5.17 9.20
N HIS A 120 -1.92 5.57 10.37
CA HIS A 120 -1.17 4.70 11.28
C HIS A 120 -2.13 4.05 12.28
N THR A 121 -2.84 3.01 11.84
CA THR A 121 -3.84 2.30 12.66
C THR A 121 -3.24 1.50 13.82
N ASN A 122 -1.92 1.26 13.81
CA ASN A 122 -1.22 0.59 14.89
C ASN A 122 0.05 1.36 15.28
N PRO A 123 0.08 2.04 16.44
CA PRO A 123 1.24 2.79 16.91
C PRO A 123 2.44 1.89 17.26
N HIS A 124 2.23 0.57 17.42
CA HIS A 124 3.29 -0.42 17.63
C HIS A 124 3.89 -0.95 16.31
N THR A 125 3.36 -0.55 15.15
CA THR A 125 3.95 -0.82 13.84
C THR A 125 3.96 0.44 12.97
N PRO A 126 4.61 1.54 13.41
CA PRO A 126 4.44 2.85 12.78
C PRO A 126 4.92 2.89 11.32
N ARG A 127 5.81 1.96 10.90
CA ARG A 127 6.27 1.85 9.50
C ARG A 127 5.37 0.99 8.61
N VAL A 128 4.35 0.36 9.18
CA VAL A 128 3.40 -0.49 8.44
C VAL A 128 2.10 0.27 8.33
N VAL A 129 1.97 1.00 7.23
CA VAL A 129 0.76 1.77 6.89
C VAL A 129 0.01 0.98 5.82
N VAL A 130 -1.14 0.43 6.20
CA VAL A 130 -2.04 -0.23 5.26
C VAL A 130 -2.72 0.81 4.38
N THR A 131 -3.16 0.40 3.20
CA THR A 131 -3.93 1.28 2.32
C THR A 131 -5.29 1.58 2.96
N THR A 132 -5.55 2.84 3.30
CA THR A 132 -6.85 3.32 3.80
C THR A 132 -7.52 4.20 2.75
N PRO A 133 -8.86 4.39 2.78
CA PRO A 133 -9.54 5.29 1.85
C PRO A 133 -8.95 6.71 1.85
N ARG A 134 -8.57 7.23 3.03
CA ARG A 134 -7.89 8.52 3.15
C ARG A 134 -6.55 8.52 2.42
N LEU A 135 -5.71 7.52 2.63
CA LEU A 135 -4.40 7.42 1.98
C LEU A 135 -4.54 7.30 0.46
N THR A 136 -5.46 6.44 -0.02
CA THR A 136 -5.76 6.26 -1.45
C THR A 136 -6.12 7.58 -2.13
N ASN A 137 -6.91 8.41 -1.46
CA ASN A 137 -7.33 9.70 -2.01
C ASN A 137 -6.28 10.81 -1.86
N SER A 138 -5.17 10.55 -1.15
CA SER A 138 -4.15 11.55 -0.81
C SER A 138 -2.79 11.27 -1.45
N CYS A 139 -2.66 10.25 -2.32
CA CYS A 139 -1.38 9.89 -2.93
C CYS A 139 -0.74 11.10 -3.63
N ALA A 140 -1.52 11.85 -4.41
CA ALA A 140 -1.03 12.98 -5.19
C ALA A 140 -0.56 14.18 -4.34
N THR A 141 -1.01 14.29 -3.08
CA THR A 141 -0.55 15.34 -2.15
C THR A 141 0.94 15.23 -1.88
N CYS A 142 1.47 14.01 -1.81
CA CYS A 142 2.89 13.74 -1.57
C CYS A 142 3.63 13.28 -2.84
N HIS A 143 2.93 12.66 -3.79
CA HIS A 143 3.45 12.10 -5.03
C HIS A 143 2.98 12.89 -6.26
N ALA A 144 3.09 14.22 -6.20
CA ALA A 144 2.65 15.13 -7.27
C ALA A 144 3.32 14.80 -8.61
N ALA A 145 4.63 14.53 -8.61
CA ALA A 145 5.36 14.18 -9.83
C ALA A 145 4.76 12.96 -10.56
N GLN A 146 4.35 11.92 -9.83
CA GLN A 146 3.73 10.73 -10.43
C GLN A 146 2.35 11.04 -11.02
N LYS A 147 1.57 11.88 -10.33
CA LYS A 147 0.28 12.37 -10.84
C LYS A 147 0.47 13.19 -12.12
N ASP A 148 1.47 14.05 -12.13
CA ASP A 148 1.79 14.91 -13.27
C ASP A 148 2.27 14.09 -14.47
N GLU A 149 3.07 13.04 -14.26
CA GLU A 149 3.47 12.12 -15.33
C GLU A 149 2.25 11.47 -16.01
N LEU A 150 1.28 10.98 -15.23
CA LEU A 150 0.06 10.36 -15.76
C LEU A 150 -0.81 11.34 -16.56
N VAL A 151 -0.84 12.62 -16.17
CA VAL A 151 -1.57 13.67 -16.89
C VAL A 151 -0.83 14.08 -18.16
N LYS A 152 0.48 14.33 -18.06
CA LYS A 152 1.32 14.80 -19.15
C LYS A 152 1.52 13.74 -20.24
N PHE A 153 1.48 12.46 -19.88
CA PHE A 153 1.69 11.34 -20.80
C PHE A 153 0.52 10.35 -20.80
N PRO A 154 -0.63 10.70 -21.42
CA PRO A 154 -1.84 9.88 -21.37
C PRO A 154 -1.66 8.43 -21.84
N SER A 155 -2.06 7.49 -20.97
CA SER A 155 -2.06 6.06 -21.22
C SER A 155 -3.20 5.38 -20.45
N LYS A 156 -3.44 4.09 -20.67
CA LYS A 156 -4.44 3.33 -19.90
C LYS A 156 -4.14 3.30 -18.40
N HIS A 157 -2.90 3.50 -17.97
CA HIS A 157 -2.59 3.57 -16.54
C HIS A 157 -3.20 4.81 -15.87
N GLY A 158 -3.40 5.91 -16.60
CA GLY A 158 -4.01 7.13 -16.07
C GLY A 158 -5.51 7.02 -15.75
N THR A 159 -6.16 5.92 -16.13
CA THR A 159 -7.58 5.68 -15.83
C THR A 159 -7.83 4.93 -14.53
N PHE A 160 -6.77 4.46 -13.87
CA PHE A 160 -6.86 3.73 -12.60
C PHE A 160 -6.50 4.63 -11.42
N SER A 161 -7.11 4.38 -10.27
CA SER A 161 -6.66 4.94 -9.00
C SER A 161 -5.33 4.31 -8.59
N CYS A 162 -4.51 5.04 -7.82
CA CYS A 162 -3.15 4.62 -7.47
C CYS A 162 -3.13 3.26 -6.76
N ASP A 163 -4.13 3.02 -5.91
CA ASP A 163 -4.31 1.78 -5.15
C ASP A 163 -4.70 0.57 -6.00
N LYS A 164 -5.10 0.72 -7.27
CA LYS A 164 -5.30 -0.46 -8.15
C LYS A 164 -4.01 -1.23 -8.39
N CYS A 165 -2.88 -0.53 -8.37
CA CYS A 165 -1.56 -1.14 -8.48
C CYS A 165 -0.86 -1.13 -7.11
N HIS A 166 -0.94 -0.03 -6.36
CA HIS A 166 -0.31 0.13 -5.05
C HIS A 166 -1.23 -0.33 -3.90
N HIS A 167 -1.85 -1.52 -4.04
CA HIS A 167 -2.99 -1.92 -3.20
C HIS A 167 -2.61 -2.37 -1.77
N THR A 168 -1.42 -2.93 -1.55
CA THR A 168 -1.13 -3.67 -0.31
C THR A 168 -0.85 -2.77 0.89
N LYS A 169 0.07 -1.82 0.75
CA LYS A 169 0.54 -0.94 1.82
C LYS A 169 1.20 0.30 1.22
N HIS A 170 1.33 1.36 2.01
CA HIS A 170 2.11 2.52 1.61
C HIS A 170 3.54 2.10 1.23
N GLY A 171 4.00 2.55 0.06
CA GLY A 171 5.32 2.21 -0.49
C GLY A 171 5.42 0.82 -1.13
N TYR A 172 4.32 0.05 -1.21
CA TYR A 172 4.30 -1.18 -1.99
C TYR A 172 4.51 -0.86 -3.48
N LYS A 173 5.41 -1.59 -4.14
CA LYS A 173 5.59 -1.53 -5.60
C LYS A 173 5.17 -2.89 -6.17
N PRO A 174 4.07 -2.96 -6.94
CA PRO A 174 3.58 -4.21 -7.49
C PRO A 174 4.51 -4.77 -8.56
N SER A 175 4.33 -6.05 -8.86
CA SER A 175 4.95 -6.64 -10.05
C SER A 175 4.18 -6.25 -11.30
N CYS A 176 4.90 -5.92 -12.37
CA CYS A 176 4.27 -5.69 -13.68
C CYS A 176 3.48 -6.93 -14.17
N ALA A 177 3.92 -8.12 -13.74
CA ALA A 177 3.37 -9.42 -14.09
C ALA A 177 1.93 -9.63 -13.62
N GLU A 178 1.46 -8.84 -12.66
CA GLU A 178 0.08 -8.90 -12.16
C GLU A 178 -0.94 -8.60 -13.28
N CYS A 179 -0.53 -7.87 -14.33
CA CYS A 179 -1.39 -7.53 -15.46
C CYS A 179 -0.70 -7.64 -16.84
N HIS A 180 0.63 -7.56 -16.91
CA HIS A 180 1.37 -7.53 -18.18
C HIS A 180 2.16 -8.82 -18.42
N LYS A 181 2.12 -9.31 -19.65
CA LYS A 181 3.01 -10.38 -20.12
C LYS A 181 4.34 -9.77 -20.58
N PRO A 182 5.46 -10.52 -20.50
CA PRO A 182 6.73 -10.08 -21.08
C PRO A 182 6.60 -9.90 -22.60
N HIS A 183 7.43 -9.03 -23.17
CA HIS A 183 7.41 -8.77 -24.61
C HIS A 183 8.05 -9.90 -25.43
N TYR A 184 8.93 -10.68 -24.83
CA TYR A 184 9.55 -11.87 -25.44
C TYR A 184 9.83 -12.95 -24.40
N GLN A 185 10.00 -14.18 -24.86
CA GLN A 185 10.24 -15.32 -23.99
C GLN A 185 11.54 -15.13 -23.19
N GLY A 186 11.45 -15.32 -21.87
CA GLY A 186 12.60 -15.21 -20.97
C GLY A 186 12.98 -13.77 -20.59
N GLN A 187 12.19 -12.75 -20.98
CA GLN A 187 12.40 -11.39 -20.48
C GLN A 187 12.20 -11.35 -18.96
N GLU A 188 13.22 -10.91 -18.24
CA GLU A 188 13.19 -10.79 -16.79
C GLU A 188 12.40 -9.52 -16.38
N TYR A 189 11.53 -9.63 -15.37
CA TYR A 189 10.59 -8.57 -15.00
C TYR A 189 11.24 -7.30 -14.45
N SER A 190 12.37 -7.39 -13.75
CA SER A 190 13.12 -6.21 -13.31
C SER A 190 13.66 -5.38 -14.48
N THR A 191 13.74 -5.94 -15.69
CA THR A 191 14.16 -5.21 -16.89
C THR A 191 13.08 -4.35 -17.54
N CYS A 192 11.79 -4.52 -17.20
CA CYS A 192 10.69 -3.80 -17.86
C CYS A 192 10.87 -2.27 -17.81
N LEU A 193 11.32 -1.76 -16.66
CA LEU A 193 11.50 -0.32 -16.43
C LEU A 193 12.70 0.29 -17.16
N LYS A 194 13.58 -0.53 -17.75
CA LYS A 194 14.68 -0.03 -18.59
C LYS A 194 14.16 0.62 -19.86
N CYS A 195 13.03 0.12 -20.38
CA CYS A 195 12.45 0.59 -21.61
C CYS A 195 11.42 1.70 -21.37
N HIS A 196 10.50 1.51 -20.43
CA HIS A 196 9.49 2.51 -20.15
C HIS A 196 9.09 2.54 -18.65
N PRO A 197 8.86 3.72 -18.08
CA PRO A 197 8.35 3.84 -16.71
C PRO A 197 6.82 3.62 -16.65
N VAL A 198 6.32 3.19 -15.49
CA VAL A 198 4.90 2.79 -15.31
C VAL A 198 3.92 3.95 -15.49
N HIS A 199 4.28 5.17 -15.06
CA HIS A 199 3.39 6.35 -15.13
C HIS A 199 3.48 7.11 -16.47
N ARG A 200 4.37 6.69 -17.37
CA ARG A 200 4.43 7.21 -18.75
C ARG A 200 4.89 6.09 -19.70
N PRO A 201 4.14 4.98 -19.79
CA PRO A 201 4.61 3.74 -20.43
C PRO A 201 4.81 3.87 -21.94
N LYS A 202 4.25 4.91 -22.56
CA LYS A 202 4.48 5.23 -23.98
C LYS A 202 5.80 5.97 -24.24
N GLN A 203 6.47 6.46 -23.20
CA GLN A 203 7.78 7.09 -23.29
C GLN A 203 8.85 6.01 -23.25
N VAL A 204 9.09 5.39 -24.41
CA VAL A 204 10.09 4.35 -24.57
C VAL A 204 11.48 4.98 -24.73
N THR A 205 12.44 4.47 -23.97
CA THR A 205 13.86 4.81 -24.02
C THR A 205 14.69 3.53 -24.07
N TYR A 206 15.89 3.57 -24.61
CA TYR A 206 16.81 2.44 -24.59
C TYR A 206 18.24 2.94 -24.66
N GLN A 207 19.17 2.07 -24.25
CA GLN A 207 20.60 2.34 -24.38
C GLN A 207 21.05 2.05 -25.81
N SER A 208 22.15 2.68 -26.24
CA SER A 208 22.69 2.52 -27.59
C SER A 208 23.17 1.09 -27.89
N ASN A 209 23.38 0.27 -26.87
CA ASN A 209 23.77 -1.12 -26.96
C ASN A 209 22.62 -2.12 -26.76
N GLU A 210 21.37 -1.66 -26.73
CA GLU A 210 20.21 -2.55 -26.58
C GLU A 210 20.19 -3.58 -27.73
N PRO A 211 20.05 -4.89 -27.45
CA PRO A 211 20.02 -5.90 -28.49
C PRO A 211 18.87 -5.70 -29.49
N ALA A 212 19.14 -5.85 -30.79
CA ALA A 212 18.12 -5.72 -31.84
C ALA A 212 16.91 -6.66 -31.64
N ALA A 213 17.11 -7.81 -31.00
CA ALA A 213 16.04 -8.73 -30.63
C ALA A 213 15.01 -8.11 -29.68
N THR A 214 15.43 -7.21 -28.78
CA THR A 214 14.52 -6.45 -27.92
C THR A 214 13.61 -5.58 -28.77
N CYS A 215 14.15 -4.90 -29.78
CA CYS A 215 13.35 -4.10 -30.73
C CYS A 215 12.35 -4.98 -31.49
N GLY A 216 12.76 -6.19 -31.89
CA GLY A 216 11.93 -7.18 -32.59
C GLY A 216 10.72 -7.68 -31.79
N SER A 217 10.70 -7.49 -30.48
CA SER A 217 9.53 -7.83 -29.65
C SER A 217 8.30 -6.96 -29.95
N CYS A 218 8.52 -5.71 -30.34
CA CYS A 218 7.47 -4.79 -30.79
C CYS A 218 7.47 -4.61 -32.33
N HIS A 219 8.64 -4.71 -32.96
CA HIS A 219 8.86 -4.50 -34.39
C HIS A 219 9.17 -5.79 -35.15
N THR A 220 8.42 -6.87 -34.89
CA THR A 220 8.73 -8.22 -35.38
C THR A 220 8.92 -8.29 -36.90
N GLN A 221 8.06 -7.63 -37.67
CA GLN A 221 8.16 -7.64 -39.13
C GLN A 221 9.44 -6.96 -39.63
N ILE A 222 9.77 -5.79 -39.06
CA ILE A 222 10.97 -5.03 -39.41
C ILE A 222 12.23 -5.77 -38.98
N PHE A 223 12.23 -6.33 -37.77
CA PHE A 223 13.34 -7.13 -37.27
C PHE A 223 13.60 -8.35 -38.15
N ASN A 224 12.55 -9.04 -38.61
CA ASN A 224 12.71 -10.19 -39.50
C ASN A 224 13.27 -9.78 -40.86
N LYS A 225 12.84 -8.64 -41.43
CA LYS A 225 13.44 -8.08 -42.67
C LYS A 225 14.92 -7.73 -42.47
N TRP A 226 15.23 -6.97 -41.43
CA TRP A 226 16.61 -6.57 -41.09
C TRP A 226 17.51 -7.78 -40.83
N LYS A 227 16.98 -8.85 -40.24
CA LYS A 227 17.73 -10.09 -40.00
C LYS A 227 17.98 -10.87 -41.29
N ALA A 228 17.08 -10.79 -42.26
CA ALA A 228 17.15 -11.53 -43.52
C ALA A 228 17.85 -10.77 -44.66
N THR A 229 18.00 -9.44 -44.55
CA THR A 229 18.56 -8.63 -45.63
C THR A 229 20.00 -9.04 -45.95
N PRO A 230 20.38 -9.14 -47.24
CA PRO A 230 21.76 -9.43 -47.65
C PRO A 230 22.69 -8.22 -47.50
N SER A 231 22.16 -7.04 -47.16
CA SER A 231 22.96 -5.82 -47.04
C SER A 231 23.87 -5.81 -45.81
N ARG A 232 24.93 -4.98 -45.85
CA ARG A 232 25.81 -4.78 -44.68
C ARG A 232 25.08 -4.15 -43.49
N HIS A 233 23.91 -3.53 -43.70
CA HIS A 233 23.12 -2.94 -42.62
C HIS A 233 22.52 -4.01 -41.69
N ALA A 234 22.41 -5.26 -42.11
CA ALA A 234 22.09 -6.40 -41.24
C ALA A 234 23.05 -6.56 -40.05
N LYS A 235 24.25 -5.96 -40.13
CA LYS A 235 25.27 -5.98 -39.06
C LYS A 235 25.22 -4.76 -38.15
N VAL A 236 24.35 -3.79 -38.43
CA VAL A 236 24.21 -2.56 -37.65
C VAL A 236 22.99 -2.71 -36.76
N ASN A 237 23.18 -2.62 -35.43
CA ASN A 237 22.08 -2.72 -34.47
C ASN A 237 21.08 -1.56 -34.67
N CYS A 238 19.80 -1.83 -34.43
CA CYS A 238 18.71 -0.85 -34.47
C CYS A 238 19.06 0.44 -33.69
N ALA A 239 19.59 0.31 -32.46
CA ALA A 239 19.91 1.43 -31.58
C ALA A 239 21.10 2.28 -32.09
N THR A 240 21.91 1.77 -33.03
CA THR A 240 22.98 2.52 -33.68
C THR A 240 22.41 3.53 -34.68
N CYS A 241 21.31 3.21 -35.37
CA CYS A 241 20.66 4.12 -36.31
C CYS A 241 19.59 4.96 -35.60
N HIS A 242 18.70 4.31 -34.85
CA HIS A 242 17.66 4.95 -34.06
C HIS A 242 18.23 5.42 -32.72
N LYS A 243 19.16 6.37 -32.75
CA LYS A 243 19.85 6.87 -31.55
C LYS A 243 18.93 7.70 -30.66
N ASP A 244 19.30 7.76 -29.37
CA ASP A 244 18.85 8.70 -28.32
C ASP A 244 17.36 8.70 -27.95
N LYS A 245 16.47 8.44 -28.91
CA LYS A 245 15.02 8.49 -28.73
C LYS A 245 14.36 7.42 -29.59
N HIS A 246 13.44 6.69 -28.97
CA HIS A 246 12.56 5.78 -29.70
C HIS A 246 11.78 6.52 -30.79
N GLY A 247 11.88 6.01 -32.02
CA GLY A 247 11.28 6.61 -33.22
C GLY A 247 12.12 7.71 -33.89
N TYR A 248 13.34 8.01 -33.42
CA TYR A 248 14.28 8.85 -34.16
C TYR A 248 14.63 8.19 -35.50
N ILE A 249 14.54 8.91 -36.62
CA ILE A 249 14.92 8.39 -37.94
C ILE A 249 16.11 9.22 -38.43
N PRO A 250 17.32 8.62 -38.54
CA PRO A 250 18.49 9.35 -39.01
C PRO A 250 18.39 9.66 -40.51
N GLN A 251 19.05 10.73 -40.93
CA GLN A 251 19.36 10.97 -42.33
C GLN A 251 20.52 10.06 -42.77
N CYS A 252 20.49 9.58 -44.02
CA CYS A 252 21.57 8.76 -44.57
C CYS A 252 22.92 9.48 -44.53
N THR A 253 22.90 10.80 -44.69
CA THR A 253 24.08 11.68 -44.69
C THR A 253 24.75 11.86 -43.33
N GLU A 254 24.10 11.44 -42.24
CA GLU A 254 24.74 11.41 -40.91
C GLU A 254 25.89 10.39 -40.86
N CYS A 255 25.85 9.36 -41.71
CA CYS A 255 26.92 8.35 -41.81
C CYS A 255 27.55 8.29 -43.21
N HIS A 256 26.77 8.53 -44.27
CA HIS A 256 27.19 8.40 -45.67
C HIS A 256 27.32 9.76 -46.35
N LYS A 257 28.54 10.29 -46.46
CA LYS A 257 28.77 11.64 -47.02
C LYS A 257 28.41 11.78 -48.50
N ALA A 258 28.82 10.84 -49.35
CA ALA A 258 28.53 10.85 -50.79
C ALA A 258 28.63 9.42 -51.38
N PRO A 259 27.62 8.57 -51.20
CA PRO A 259 27.67 7.18 -51.67
C PRO A 259 27.54 7.04 -53.20
N HIS A 260 27.12 8.11 -53.89
CA HIS A 260 26.98 8.17 -55.35
C HIS A 260 27.69 9.40 -55.94
N PRO A 261 27.99 9.38 -57.26
CA PRO A 261 28.51 10.56 -57.95
C PRO A 261 27.53 11.75 -57.90
N LYS A 262 28.07 12.98 -58.00
CA LYS A 262 27.31 14.22 -57.80
C LYS A 262 26.06 14.33 -58.67
N ASN A 263 26.13 13.93 -59.94
CA ASN A 263 24.99 13.98 -60.86
C ASN A 263 23.78 13.15 -60.41
N ILE A 264 24.00 12.00 -59.76
CA ILE A 264 22.93 11.17 -59.19
C ILE A 264 22.37 11.84 -57.95
N LEU A 265 23.22 12.35 -57.05
CA LEU A 265 22.80 13.01 -55.83
C LEU A 265 22.02 14.31 -56.11
N ASP A 266 22.41 15.07 -57.14
CA ASP A 266 21.71 16.28 -57.58
C ASP A 266 20.32 15.96 -58.15
N ARG A 267 20.21 14.90 -58.97
CA ARG A 267 18.94 14.48 -59.59
C ARG A 267 18.00 13.77 -58.62
N PHE A 268 18.54 13.02 -57.67
CA PHE A 268 17.81 12.22 -56.68
C PHE A 268 18.29 12.54 -55.26
N PRO A 269 17.90 13.69 -54.69
CA PRO A 269 18.37 14.13 -53.38
C PRO A 269 17.83 13.27 -52.21
N LYS A 270 16.76 12.48 -52.44
CA LYS A 270 16.20 11.56 -51.46
C LYS A 270 16.60 10.12 -51.78
N CYS A 271 17.41 9.51 -50.91
CA CYS A 271 17.92 8.15 -51.11
C CYS A 271 16.79 7.10 -51.26
N LEU A 272 15.69 7.28 -50.54
CA LEU A 272 14.54 6.37 -50.57
C LEU A 272 13.74 6.37 -51.87
N THR A 273 14.09 7.24 -52.82
CA THR A 273 13.51 7.21 -54.18
C THR A 273 13.84 5.89 -54.89
N CYS A 274 15.03 5.32 -54.63
CA CYS A 274 15.47 4.06 -55.21
C CYS A 274 15.72 2.97 -54.15
N HIS A 275 16.16 3.35 -52.94
CA HIS A 275 16.51 2.43 -51.84
C HIS A 275 15.31 2.07 -50.95
N LEU A 276 14.17 1.76 -51.56
CA LEU A 276 12.78 1.69 -51.05
C LEU A 276 12.56 1.23 -49.58
N ASP A 277 13.39 0.37 -48.99
CA ASP A 277 13.31 -0.04 -47.59
C ASP A 277 14.70 0.05 -46.92
N VAL A 278 14.80 0.89 -45.88
CA VAL A 278 16.05 1.07 -45.10
C VAL A 278 16.45 -0.17 -44.30
N HIS A 279 15.48 -1.05 -44.02
CA HIS A 279 15.70 -2.30 -43.28
C HIS A 279 15.94 -3.49 -44.21
N ASP A 280 15.82 -3.29 -45.53
CA ASP A 280 16.13 -4.28 -46.55
C ASP A 280 16.76 -3.62 -47.79
N LEU A 281 17.88 -2.94 -47.56
CA LEU A 281 18.56 -2.22 -48.61
C LEU A 281 19.11 -3.20 -49.67
N PRO A 282 19.10 -2.82 -50.96
CA PRO A 282 19.71 -3.63 -52.01
C PRO A 282 21.18 -3.88 -51.71
N ALA A 283 21.59 -5.15 -51.72
CA ALA A 283 22.99 -5.52 -51.73
C ALA A 283 23.47 -5.61 -53.18
N MET A 284 24.57 -4.92 -53.52
CA MET A 284 25.24 -5.22 -54.78
C MET A 284 25.75 -6.65 -54.71
N LYS A 285 25.34 -7.49 -55.68
CA LYS A 285 25.94 -8.81 -55.85
C LYS A 285 27.45 -8.58 -56.05
N LYS A 286 28.26 -9.23 -55.22
CA LYS A 286 29.69 -9.34 -55.48
C LYS A 286 29.92 -10.20 -56.70
#